data_AF-A0A9N9QZ19-F1
#
_entry.id   AF-A0A9N9QZ19-F1
#
_cell.length_a   1.000
_cell.length_b   1.000
_cell.length_c   1.000
_cell.angle_alpha   90.00
_cell.angle_beta   90.00
_cell.angle_gamma   90.00
#
_symmetry.space_group_name_H-M   'P 1'
#
loop_
_entity.id
_entity.type
_entity.pdbx_description
1 polymer ?
#
loop_
_entity_poly.entity_id
_entity_poly.type
_entity_poly.pdbx_seq_one_letter_code
_entity_poly.pdbx_strand_id
1 'polypeptide(L)'
;MGNPDGIHFTQNLRQYPSLDPLMWSRNVTARNHTRPTHWYKNVDKEEGSEPCFGTNINRNFAYHWQDDNHKTPERCSQLYPGAKPFSTKEAQAIRKYVDRLTGVVHLAIHLHASFVPKKEYILYPWRFSKRVSSNYRTLQDIGEYAARQARLPDGRLYEVHQSSEDQQVAGTLSDYLVGVVGVDLVYLIKPYHPLYPNYSDTDILETYVKQSLTTILSVVRGWRSSTKLNTLSFFGRDVEF
;
A
#
# COMPACT_ATOMS: atom_id res chain seq x y z
N MET A 1 -16.16 -8.97 -10.63
CA MET A 1 -16.40 -9.22 -9.20
C MET A 1 -15.04 -9.35 -8.53
N GLY A 2 -14.81 -8.66 -7.41
CA GLY A 2 -13.57 -8.82 -6.64
C GLY A 2 -13.46 -10.24 -6.09
N ASN A 3 -12.25 -10.76 -5.96
CA ASN A 3 -11.98 -12.07 -5.37
C ASN A 3 -12.27 -11.99 -3.85
N PRO A 4 -13.37 -12.57 -3.33
CA PRO A 4 -13.75 -12.43 -1.93
C PRO A 4 -12.97 -13.38 -1.01
N ASP A 5 -12.10 -14.21 -1.60
CA ASP A 5 -11.35 -15.26 -0.95
C ASP A 5 -10.53 -14.76 0.25
N GLY A 6 -9.93 -13.57 0.18
CA GLY A 6 -9.17 -12.98 1.28
C GLY A 6 -10.02 -12.64 2.51
N ILE A 7 -11.26 -12.18 2.31
CA ILE A 7 -12.18 -11.87 3.42
C ILE A 7 -12.62 -13.16 4.10
N HIS A 8 -13.10 -14.14 3.33
CA HIS A 8 -13.49 -15.44 3.89
C HIS A 8 -12.32 -16.15 4.56
N PHE A 9 -11.14 -16.11 3.95
CA PHE A 9 -9.90 -16.66 4.52
C PHE A 9 -9.59 -16.04 5.88
N THR A 10 -9.55 -14.71 5.97
CA THR A 10 -9.23 -14.05 7.24
C THR A 10 -10.31 -14.25 8.29
N GLN A 11 -11.60 -14.30 7.92
CA GLN A 11 -12.72 -14.59 8.82
C GLN A 11 -12.67 -15.99 9.42
N ASN A 12 -12.40 -17.00 8.58
CA ASN A 12 -12.35 -18.40 9.02
C ASN A 12 -11.23 -18.67 10.02
N LEU A 13 -10.14 -17.90 9.95
CA LEU A 13 -8.98 -18.08 10.82
C LEU A 13 -9.07 -17.33 12.14
N ARG A 14 -10.03 -16.41 12.34
CA ARG A 14 -9.99 -15.42 13.46
C ARG A 14 -9.92 -16.06 14.85
N GLN A 15 -10.62 -17.17 15.04
CA GLN A 15 -10.76 -17.84 16.35
C GLN A 15 -9.55 -18.72 16.70
N TYR A 16 -8.67 -19.00 15.74
CA TYR A 16 -7.57 -19.90 15.96
C TYR A 16 -6.41 -19.23 16.73
N PRO A 17 -5.65 -20.01 17.54
CA PRO A 17 -4.43 -19.54 18.17
C PRO A 17 -3.40 -19.12 17.13
N SER A 18 -2.62 -18.08 17.44
CA SER A 18 -1.61 -17.55 16.53
C SER A 18 -0.36 -18.42 16.48
N LEU A 19 0.22 -18.52 15.29
CA LEU A 19 1.48 -19.18 14.97
C LEU A 19 2.33 -18.24 14.11
N ASP A 20 3.66 -18.39 14.18
CA ASP A 20 4.57 -17.68 13.29
C ASP A 20 4.16 -17.91 11.81
N PRO A 21 4.08 -16.88 10.94
CA PRO A 21 3.55 -17.06 9.60
C PRO A 21 4.40 -17.94 8.70
N LEU A 22 5.72 -18.00 8.91
CA LEU A 22 6.58 -18.86 8.13
C LEU A 22 6.39 -20.32 8.55
N MET A 23 6.30 -20.58 9.86
CA MET A 23 5.93 -21.90 10.39
C MET A 23 4.55 -22.33 9.91
N TRP A 24 3.56 -21.43 10.00
CA TRP A 24 2.19 -21.66 9.55
C TRP A 24 2.14 -21.97 8.05
N SER A 25 2.90 -21.25 7.23
CA SER A 25 2.94 -21.47 5.77
C SER A 25 3.54 -22.83 5.40
N ARG A 26 4.54 -23.32 6.16
CA ARG A 26 5.26 -24.57 5.90
C ARG A 26 4.56 -25.81 6.48
N ASN A 27 3.92 -25.70 7.65
CA ASN A 27 3.36 -26.85 8.36
C ASN A 27 1.87 -27.03 8.07
N VAL A 28 1.55 -27.91 7.11
CA VAL A 28 0.16 -28.19 6.68
C VAL A 28 -0.74 -28.59 7.83
N THR A 29 -0.28 -29.48 8.71
CA THR A 29 -1.06 -30.00 9.85
C THR A 29 -1.39 -28.91 10.86
N ALA A 30 -0.44 -28.00 11.12
CA ALA A 30 -0.66 -26.90 12.04
C ALA A 30 -1.72 -25.90 11.53
N ARG A 31 -1.83 -25.70 10.21
CA ARG A 31 -2.78 -24.73 9.61
C ARG A 31 -4.24 -25.01 9.94
N ASN A 32 -4.59 -26.29 10.13
CA ASN A 32 -5.98 -26.69 10.39
C ASN A 32 -6.52 -26.17 11.73
N HIS A 33 -5.63 -25.79 12.66
CA HIS A 33 -6.00 -25.44 14.03
C HIS A 33 -5.33 -24.15 14.53
N THR A 34 -4.60 -23.44 13.66
CA THR A 34 -3.85 -22.23 14.00
C THR A 34 -4.02 -21.18 12.92
N ARG A 35 -3.67 -19.93 13.21
CA ARG A 35 -3.64 -18.81 12.25
C ARG A 35 -2.25 -18.17 12.22
N PRO A 36 -1.82 -17.54 11.12
CA PRO A 36 -0.60 -16.77 11.15
C PRO A 36 -0.80 -15.47 11.96
N THR A 37 0.26 -14.95 12.60
CA THR A 37 0.19 -13.63 13.29
C THR A 37 -0.08 -12.48 12.33
N HIS A 38 0.23 -12.66 11.04
CA HIS A 38 -0.09 -11.74 9.94
C HIS A 38 -0.10 -12.49 8.61
N TRP A 39 -0.90 -12.02 7.66
CA TRP A 39 -0.95 -12.53 6.30
C TRP A 39 -0.97 -11.38 5.29
N TYR A 40 0.04 -11.31 4.43
CA TYR A 40 0.21 -10.21 3.45
C TYR A 40 0.03 -10.65 1.99
N LYS A 41 -0.36 -11.90 1.79
CA LYS A 41 -0.49 -12.51 0.47
C LYS A 41 -1.97 -12.65 0.08
N ASN A 42 -2.24 -12.88 -1.19
CA ASN A 42 -3.51 -13.49 -1.59
C ASN A 42 -3.53 -14.98 -1.17
N VAL A 43 -4.58 -15.70 -1.56
CA VAL A 43 -4.74 -17.13 -1.21
C VAL A 43 -4.70 -18.06 -2.42
N ASP A 44 -4.16 -17.57 -3.55
CA ASP A 44 -3.99 -18.34 -4.77
C ASP A 44 -3.08 -19.56 -4.55
N LYS A 45 -3.53 -20.72 -5.04
CA LYS A 45 -2.71 -21.93 -5.13
C LYS A 45 -2.01 -21.93 -6.49
N GLU A 46 -0.68 -22.06 -6.50
CA GLU A 46 0.06 -22.41 -7.71
C GLU A 46 0.18 -23.94 -7.78
N GLU A 47 -0.01 -24.50 -8.97
CA GLU A 47 0.09 -25.93 -9.24
C GLU A 47 1.45 -26.51 -8.79
N GLY A 48 1.42 -27.73 -8.26
CA GLY A 48 2.63 -28.52 -7.95
C GLY A 48 3.46 -28.04 -6.76
N SER A 49 3.01 -27.04 -6.00
CA SER A 49 3.78 -26.48 -4.87
C SER A 49 2.97 -26.53 -3.57
N GLU A 50 2.93 -27.71 -3.00
CA GLU A 50 2.66 -27.87 -1.56
C GLU A 50 3.99 -27.80 -0.79
N PRO A 51 4.05 -27.15 0.38
CA PRO A 51 2.91 -26.73 1.21
C PRO A 51 2.46 -25.27 1.05
N CYS A 52 3.20 -24.40 0.37
CA CYS A 52 3.03 -22.95 0.45
C CYS A 52 2.19 -22.35 -0.69
N PHE A 53 1.38 -21.33 -0.39
CA PHE A 53 0.49 -20.68 -1.37
C PHE A 53 0.43 -19.17 -1.16
N GLY A 54 -0.15 -18.47 -2.13
CA GLY A 54 -0.33 -17.02 -2.11
C GLY A 54 0.92 -16.24 -2.56
N THR A 55 0.67 -15.07 -3.12
CA THR A 55 1.64 -14.06 -3.56
C THR A 55 1.34 -12.72 -2.89
N ASN A 56 2.37 -11.98 -2.51
CA ASN A 56 2.22 -10.61 -2.04
C ASN A 56 1.93 -9.69 -3.25
N ILE A 57 0.66 -9.33 -3.45
CA ILE A 57 0.21 -8.57 -4.61
C ILE A 57 0.96 -7.23 -4.73
N ASN A 58 1.24 -6.55 -3.61
CA ASN A 58 1.96 -5.27 -3.60
C ASN A 58 3.48 -5.41 -3.78
N ARG A 59 3.93 -6.55 -4.29
CA ARG A 59 5.28 -6.81 -4.82
C ARG A 59 5.23 -7.46 -6.20
N ASN A 60 4.07 -7.50 -6.85
CA ASN A 60 3.85 -8.22 -8.11
C ASN A 60 3.70 -7.29 -9.34
N PHE A 61 4.01 -5.99 -9.23
CA PHE A 61 3.90 -5.05 -10.34
C PHE A 61 5.22 -4.91 -11.11
N ALA A 62 5.18 -4.76 -12.44
CA ALA A 62 6.38 -4.71 -13.30
C ALA A 62 7.08 -3.34 -13.28
N TYR A 63 7.52 -2.87 -12.12
CA TYR A 63 8.36 -1.67 -12.03
C TYR A 63 9.45 -1.88 -10.98
N HIS A 64 10.70 -1.88 -11.44
CA HIS A 64 11.87 -2.31 -10.67
C HIS A 64 11.71 -3.68 -9.98
N TRP A 65 10.81 -4.54 -10.48
CA TRP A 65 10.46 -5.81 -9.85
C TRP A 65 11.67 -6.72 -9.62
N GLN A 66 12.65 -6.67 -10.55
CA GLN A 66 13.90 -7.44 -10.46
C GLN A 66 14.97 -6.76 -9.59
N ASP A 67 14.83 -5.48 -9.28
CA ASP A 67 15.83 -4.70 -8.53
C ASP A 67 15.75 -4.96 -7.01
N ASP A 68 14.75 -5.72 -6.55
CA ASP A 68 14.71 -6.22 -5.18
C ASP A 68 15.75 -7.33 -5.00
N ASN A 69 17.02 -6.91 -4.90
CA ASN A 69 18.19 -7.77 -4.77
C ASN A 69 18.31 -8.44 -3.39
N HIS A 70 17.34 -8.26 -2.49
CA HIS A 70 17.21 -9.12 -1.30
C HIS A 70 16.63 -10.47 -1.72
N LYS A 71 17.47 -11.34 -2.31
CA LYS A 71 17.28 -12.80 -2.45
C LYS A 71 15.81 -13.22 -2.52
N THR A 72 15.20 -13.21 -3.72
CA THR A 72 13.78 -13.52 -3.97
C THR A 72 13.21 -14.45 -2.90
N PRO A 73 12.40 -13.93 -1.96
CA PRO A 73 12.06 -14.68 -0.76
C PRO A 73 11.33 -15.96 -1.16
N GLU A 74 11.59 -17.05 -0.43
CA GLU A 74 10.93 -18.32 -0.72
C GLU A 74 9.41 -18.16 -0.73
N ARG A 75 8.70 -19.03 -1.45
CA ARG A 75 7.24 -18.94 -1.60
C ARG A 75 6.47 -18.91 -0.27
N CYS A 76 7.01 -19.54 0.76
CA CYS A 76 6.41 -19.56 2.10
C CYS A 76 6.49 -18.22 2.83
N SER A 77 7.39 -17.33 2.41
CA SER A 77 7.53 -15.99 2.98
C SER A 77 6.31 -15.13 2.67
N GLN A 78 5.95 -14.27 3.63
CA GLN A 78 4.92 -13.24 3.43
C GLN A 78 5.35 -12.15 2.43
N LEU A 79 6.63 -12.12 2.07
CA LEU A 79 7.20 -11.19 1.11
C LEU A 79 7.33 -11.79 -0.31
N TYR A 80 6.89 -13.03 -0.54
CA TYR A 80 6.99 -13.67 -1.86
C TYR A 80 6.33 -12.82 -2.96
N PRO A 81 7.09 -12.30 -3.94
CA PRO A 81 6.59 -11.37 -4.94
C PRO A 81 5.88 -12.05 -6.12
N GLY A 82 5.84 -13.38 -6.15
CA GLY A 82 5.36 -14.19 -7.27
C GLY A 82 6.51 -14.66 -8.17
N ALA A 83 6.22 -15.57 -9.09
CA ALA A 83 7.23 -16.13 -10.01
C ALA A 83 7.69 -15.15 -11.10
N LYS A 84 6.85 -14.16 -11.42
CA LYS A 84 7.08 -13.09 -12.40
C LYS A 84 6.14 -11.92 -12.09
N PRO A 85 6.42 -10.70 -12.56
CA PRO A 85 5.48 -9.61 -12.41
C PRO A 85 4.15 -9.94 -13.10
N PHE A 86 3.05 -9.51 -12.51
CA PHE A 86 1.67 -9.78 -12.92
C PHE A 86 1.36 -11.28 -13.01
N SER A 87 1.95 -12.09 -12.15
CA SER A 87 1.60 -13.52 -12.04
C SER A 87 0.24 -13.74 -11.39
N THR A 88 -0.27 -12.80 -10.58
CA THR A 88 -1.59 -12.94 -9.94
C THR A 88 -2.70 -12.30 -10.78
N LYS A 89 -3.92 -12.86 -10.67
CA LYS A 89 -5.10 -12.31 -11.37
C LYS A 89 -5.47 -10.93 -10.86
N GLU A 90 -5.25 -10.65 -9.57
CA GLU A 90 -5.52 -9.33 -8.98
C GLU A 90 -4.58 -8.26 -9.54
N ALA A 91 -3.28 -8.54 -9.63
CA ALA A 91 -2.30 -7.60 -10.19
C ALA A 91 -2.59 -7.33 -11.67
N GLN A 92 -2.95 -8.37 -12.44
CA GLN A 92 -3.38 -8.24 -13.84
C GLN A 92 -4.65 -7.38 -13.99
N ALA A 93 -5.63 -7.57 -13.10
CA ALA A 93 -6.86 -6.79 -13.12
C ALA A 93 -6.60 -5.30 -12.82
N ILE A 94 -5.76 -5.01 -11.82
CA ILE A 94 -5.36 -3.63 -11.50
C ILE A 94 -4.63 -3.01 -12.69
N ARG A 95 -3.63 -3.70 -13.26
CA ARG A 95 -2.93 -3.25 -14.47
C ARG A 95 -3.91 -2.87 -15.58
N LYS A 96 -4.82 -3.78 -15.94
CA LYS A 96 -5.80 -3.54 -17.01
C LYS A 96 -6.68 -2.33 -16.75
N TYR A 97 -6.97 -2.02 -15.49
CA TYR A 97 -7.73 -0.84 -15.10
C TYR A 97 -6.90 0.44 -15.20
N VAL A 98 -5.70 0.46 -14.62
CA VAL A 98 -4.87 1.68 -14.55
C VAL A 98 -4.25 2.04 -15.91
N ASP A 99 -3.99 1.06 -16.79
CA ASP A 99 -3.51 1.32 -18.16
C ASP A 99 -4.52 2.17 -18.97
N ARG A 100 -5.81 2.17 -18.59
CA ARG A 100 -6.85 3.00 -19.22
C ARG A 100 -6.91 4.43 -18.67
N LEU A 101 -6.19 4.69 -17.58
CA LEU A 101 -6.21 5.95 -16.85
C LEU A 101 -4.97 6.81 -17.13
N THR A 102 -4.02 6.29 -17.90
CA THR A 102 -2.83 7.01 -18.37
C THR A 102 -3.23 8.34 -19.02
N GLY A 103 -2.62 9.44 -18.55
CA GLY A 103 -2.90 10.79 -19.02
C GLY A 103 -4.21 11.41 -18.53
N VAL A 104 -5.04 10.67 -17.77
CA VAL A 104 -6.32 11.17 -17.22
C VAL A 104 -6.26 11.36 -15.72
N VAL A 105 -5.52 10.52 -15.00
CA VAL A 105 -5.41 10.57 -13.53
C VAL A 105 -4.15 11.32 -13.11
N HIS A 106 -4.36 12.40 -12.34
CA HIS A 106 -3.28 13.23 -11.79
C HIS A 106 -2.98 12.94 -10.31
N LEU A 107 -3.91 12.33 -9.59
CA LEU A 107 -3.78 11.96 -8.18
C LEU A 107 -4.29 10.53 -7.97
N ALA A 108 -3.45 9.67 -7.41
CA ALA A 108 -3.81 8.33 -6.95
C ALA A 108 -3.50 8.17 -5.46
N ILE A 109 -4.40 7.50 -4.75
CA ILE A 109 -4.23 7.22 -3.32
C ILE A 109 -4.37 5.72 -3.10
N HIS A 110 -3.31 5.12 -2.56
CA HIS A 110 -3.27 3.75 -2.10
C HIS A 110 -3.49 3.74 -0.59
N LEU A 111 -4.63 3.22 -0.14
CA LEU A 111 -4.90 3.06 1.30
C LEU A 111 -4.38 1.69 1.78
N HIS A 112 -3.61 1.70 2.85
CA HIS A 112 -3.15 0.51 3.54
C HIS A 112 -3.22 0.72 5.06
N ALA A 113 -2.98 -0.31 5.85
CA ALA A 113 -2.90 -0.18 7.30
C ALA A 113 -1.44 -0.11 7.76
N SER A 114 -1.19 0.68 8.79
CA SER A 114 -0.01 0.52 9.63
C SER A 114 -0.36 -0.41 10.79
N PHE A 115 0.47 -1.42 10.99
CA PHE A 115 0.31 -2.39 12.08
C PHE A 115 1.22 -2.07 13.28
N VAL A 116 1.91 -0.93 13.25
CA VAL A 116 2.79 -0.47 14.33
C VAL A 116 2.04 0.56 15.19
N PRO A 117 1.89 0.34 16.50
CA PRO A 117 1.19 1.28 17.37
C PRO A 117 1.78 2.69 17.29
N LYS A 118 0.89 3.69 17.21
CA LYS A 118 1.24 5.12 17.14
C LYS A 118 2.16 5.48 15.96
N LYS A 119 2.04 4.75 14.85
CA LYS A 119 2.76 5.02 13.61
C LYS A 119 1.79 5.09 12.46
N GLU A 120 1.42 6.30 12.09
CA GLU A 120 0.51 6.60 10.99
C GLU A 120 1.29 7.37 9.93
N TYR A 121 1.16 6.99 8.66
CA TYR A 121 2.01 7.52 7.60
C TYR A 121 1.23 8.10 6.43
N ILE A 122 1.75 9.18 5.85
CA ILE A 122 1.42 9.63 4.49
C ILE A 122 2.72 9.51 3.69
N LEU A 123 2.87 8.40 2.99
CA LEU A 123 4.07 8.11 2.23
C LEU A 123 3.87 8.46 0.76
N TYR A 124 4.96 8.71 0.06
CA TYR A 124 4.96 8.88 -1.39
C TYR A 124 6.14 8.11 -2.02
N PRO A 125 6.10 7.79 -3.33
CA PRO A 125 7.20 7.12 -4.03
C PRO A 125 8.53 7.88 -3.95
N TRP A 126 9.67 7.20 -4.07
CA TRP A 126 9.82 5.79 -4.41
C TRP A 126 9.90 4.88 -3.19
N ARG A 127 9.40 3.65 -3.32
CA ARG A 127 9.64 2.58 -2.34
C ARG A 127 10.82 1.69 -2.73
N PHE A 128 11.04 1.45 -4.03
CA PHE A 128 12.15 0.60 -4.49
C PHE A 128 13.54 1.21 -4.26
N SER A 129 13.65 2.54 -4.24
CA SER A 129 14.92 3.26 -4.16
C SER A 129 14.83 4.48 -3.26
N LYS A 130 15.96 4.87 -2.65
CA LYS A 130 16.13 6.13 -1.92
C LYS A 130 16.40 7.33 -2.83
N ARG A 131 16.42 7.13 -4.15
CA ARG A 131 16.47 8.25 -5.10
C ARG A 131 15.24 9.13 -4.90
N VAL A 132 15.46 10.43 -4.88
CA VAL A 132 14.39 11.42 -4.70
C VAL A 132 13.71 11.66 -6.05
N SER A 133 12.38 11.76 -6.09
CA SER A 133 11.65 12.10 -7.32
C SER A 133 11.80 13.59 -7.66
N SER A 134 11.65 13.96 -8.92
CA SER A 134 11.74 15.37 -9.35
C SER A 134 10.69 16.27 -8.69
N ASN A 135 9.50 15.72 -8.41
CA ASN A 135 8.38 16.41 -7.77
C ASN A 135 8.29 16.20 -6.25
N TYR A 136 9.36 15.72 -5.59
CA TYR A 136 9.32 15.36 -4.17
C TYR A 136 8.87 16.52 -3.26
N ARG A 137 9.24 17.77 -3.58
CA ARG A 137 8.85 18.95 -2.78
C ARG A 137 7.34 19.11 -2.75
N THR A 138 6.70 19.01 -3.92
CA THR A 138 5.25 19.06 -4.03
C THR A 138 4.58 17.91 -3.26
N LEU A 139 5.15 16.71 -3.33
CA LEU A 139 4.66 15.55 -2.57
C LEU A 139 4.76 15.77 -1.06
N GLN A 140 5.91 16.25 -0.58
CA GLN A 140 6.13 16.57 0.83
C GLN A 140 5.18 17.68 1.29
N ASP A 141 5.06 18.79 0.56
CA ASP A 141 4.25 19.94 0.98
C ASP A 141 2.76 19.60 1.09
N ILE A 142 2.21 18.85 0.13
CA ILE A 142 0.83 18.38 0.17
C ILE A 142 0.64 17.36 1.29
N GLY A 143 1.59 16.44 1.47
CA GLY A 143 1.55 15.45 2.56
C GLY A 143 1.57 16.11 3.94
N GLU A 144 2.44 17.09 4.17
CA GLU A 144 2.55 17.86 5.40
C GLU A 144 1.32 18.73 5.66
N TYR A 145 0.76 19.33 4.61
CA TYR A 145 -0.53 19.99 4.69
C TYR A 145 -1.60 18.99 5.16
N ALA A 146 -1.65 17.81 4.55
CA ALA A 146 -2.64 16.79 4.88
C ALA A 146 -2.47 16.27 6.31
N ALA A 147 -1.23 16.03 6.77
CA ALA A 147 -0.93 15.61 8.13
C ALA A 147 -1.41 16.62 9.17
N ARG A 148 -1.20 17.93 8.92
CA ARG A 148 -1.72 19.00 9.79
C ARG A 148 -3.24 19.05 9.84
N GLN A 149 -3.92 18.87 8.70
CA GLN A 149 -5.39 18.87 8.64
C GLN A 149 -6.01 17.58 9.21
N ALA A 150 -5.30 16.46 9.12
CA ALA A 150 -5.71 15.15 9.63
C ALA A 150 -5.10 14.84 11.01
N ARG A 151 -4.87 15.86 11.83
CA ARG A 151 -4.30 15.73 13.17
C ARG A 151 -5.08 14.71 14.00
N LEU A 152 -4.38 13.79 14.64
CA LEU A 152 -4.96 12.72 15.44
C LEU A 152 -5.52 13.27 16.76
N PRO A 153 -6.50 12.59 17.38
CA PRO A 153 -7.13 13.04 18.63
C PRO A 153 -6.15 13.27 19.78
N ASP A 154 -5.05 12.51 19.81
CA ASP A 154 -3.97 12.63 20.80
C ASP A 154 -2.95 13.73 20.45
N GLY A 155 -3.23 14.53 19.42
CA GLY A 155 -2.42 15.66 18.98
C GLY A 155 -1.24 15.28 18.08
N ARG A 156 -1.01 13.99 17.81
CA ARG A 156 0.03 13.53 16.87
C ARG A 156 -0.34 13.83 15.42
N LEU A 157 0.68 13.85 14.57
CA LEU A 157 0.54 14.01 13.12
C LEU A 157 0.96 12.70 12.44
N TYR A 158 0.48 12.51 11.22
CA TYR A 158 1.02 11.47 10.34
C TYR A 158 2.47 11.80 9.99
N GLU A 159 3.33 10.80 9.97
CA GLU A 159 4.70 10.92 9.47
C GLU A 159 4.67 11.00 7.94
N VAL A 160 5.28 12.05 7.38
CA VAL A 160 5.27 12.33 5.94
C VAL A 160 6.69 12.22 5.42
N HIS A 161 6.94 11.24 4.57
CA HIS A 161 8.26 11.04 3.96
C HIS A 161 8.19 10.06 2.79
N GLN A 162 9.31 9.90 2.09
CA GLN A 162 9.45 8.95 1.00
C GLN A 162 9.31 7.50 1.52
N SER A 163 8.60 6.66 0.77
CA SER A 163 8.26 5.28 1.17
C SER A 163 9.48 4.39 1.41
N SER A 164 10.61 4.66 0.74
CA SER A 164 11.86 3.92 0.92
C SER A 164 12.51 4.11 2.29
N GLU A 165 12.14 5.17 3.02
CA GLU A 165 12.61 5.42 4.40
C GLU A 165 11.89 4.54 5.43
N ASP A 166 10.64 4.13 5.15
CA ASP A 166 9.91 3.10 5.92
C ASP A 166 10.52 1.73 5.64
N GLN A 167 10.56 1.35 4.35
CA GLN A 167 11.17 0.09 3.92
C GLN A 167 11.40 0.10 2.41
N GLN A 168 12.59 -0.33 1.99
CA GLN A 168 12.86 -0.53 0.57
C GLN A 168 12.22 -1.82 0.04
N VAL A 169 11.35 -1.68 -0.96
CA VAL A 169 10.56 -2.77 -1.55
C VAL A 169 10.33 -2.45 -3.02
N ALA A 170 10.60 -3.40 -3.91
CA ALA A 170 10.31 -3.23 -5.33
C ALA A 170 9.02 -3.93 -5.77
N GLY A 171 8.55 -3.62 -6.98
CA GLY A 171 7.34 -4.20 -7.57
C GLY A 171 6.03 -3.73 -6.92
N THR A 172 6.02 -2.54 -6.34
CA THR A 172 4.87 -1.99 -5.61
C THR A 172 3.88 -1.31 -6.55
N LEU A 173 2.60 -1.27 -6.17
CA LEU A 173 1.58 -0.55 -6.95
C LEU A 173 1.90 0.95 -7.02
N SER A 174 2.33 1.56 -5.92
CA SER A 174 2.61 3.00 -5.87
C SER A 174 3.74 3.40 -6.81
N ASP A 175 4.82 2.61 -6.86
CA ASP A 175 5.92 2.89 -7.78
C ASP A 175 5.52 2.59 -9.23
N TYR A 176 4.72 1.55 -9.49
CA TYR A 176 4.18 1.28 -10.83
C TYR A 176 3.30 2.41 -11.37
N LEU A 177 2.46 3.02 -10.52
CA LEU A 177 1.61 4.15 -10.90
C LEU A 177 2.43 5.37 -11.33
N VAL A 178 3.53 5.68 -10.64
CA VAL A 178 4.41 6.80 -11.03
C VAL A 178 5.25 6.42 -12.24
N GLY A 179 5.91 5.27 -12.19
CA GLY A 179 6.96 4.89 -13.13
C GLY A 179 6.49 4.35 -14.47
N VAL A 180 5.28 3.78 -14.53
CA VAL A 180 4.72 3.19 -15.77
C VAL A 180 3.46 3.91 -16.21
N VAL A 181 2.52 4.16 -15.28
CA VAL A 181 1.25 4.82 -15.64
C VAL A 181 1.43 6.34 -15.83
N GLY A 182 2.45 6.93 -15.19
CA GLY A 182 2.77 8.35 -15.31
C GLY A 182 1.88 9.25 -14.42
N VAL A 183 1.42 8.75 -13.28
CA VAL A 183 0.66 9.57 -12.32
C VAL A 183 1.63 10.41 -11.48
N ASP A 184 1.50 11.74 -11.55
CA ASP A 184 2.41 12.66 -10.86
C ASP A 184 2.30 12.56 -9.34
N LEU A 185 1.07 12.52 -8.81
CA LEU A 185 0.82 12.51 -7.38
C LEU A 185 0.30 11.15 -6.94
N VAL A 186 1.15 10.37 -6.27
CA VAL A 186 0.77 9.09 -5.68
C VAL A 186 1.08 9.10 -4.20
N TYR A 187 0.07 8.84 -3.37
CA TYR A 187 0.23 8.72 -1.91
C TYR A 187 -0.15 7.32 -1.43
N LEU A 188 0.63 6.80 -0.49
CA LEU A 188 0.33 5.64 0.32
C LEU A 188 -0.05 6.11 1.73
N ILE A 189 -1.35 6.04 2.05
CA ILE A 189 -1.86 6.45 3.37
C ILE A 189 -1.95 5.20 4.24
N LYS A 190 -1.34 5.25 5.43
CA LYS A 190 -1.27 4.14 6.40
C LYS A 190 -1.75 4.58 7.79
N PRO A 191 -3.06 4.71 8.03
CA PRO A 191 -3.58 4.88 9.39
C PRO A 191 -3.32 3.63 10.22
N TYR A 192 -3.25 3.76 11.54
CA TYR A 192 -3.02 2.61 12.41
C TYR A 192 -4.25 1.71 12.45
N HIS A 193 -4.01 0.40 12.34
CA HIS A 193 -5.00 -0.63 12.61
C HIS A 193 -4.31 -1.84 13.23
N PRO A 194 -4.81 -2.39 14.34
CA PRO A 194 -4.23 -3.61 14.93
C PRO A 194 -4.42 -4.82 14.01
N LEU A 195 -3.48 -5.77 14.01
CA LEU A 195 -3.66 -7.05 13.34
C LEU A 195 -4.68 -7.89 14.11
N TYR A 196 -5.67 -8.45 13.40
CA TYR A 196 -6.73 -9.30 13.97
C TYR A 196 -7.38 -8.68 15.23
N PRO A 197 -8.04 -7.51 15.10
CA PRO A 197 -8.75 -6.90 16.23
C PRO A 197 -9.85 -7.81 16.77
N ASN A 198 -10.33 -7.48 17.97
CA ASN A 198 -11.64 -7.96 18.39
C ASN A 198 -12.69 -7.47 17.39
N TYR A 199 -13.25 -8.38 16.59
CA TYR A 199 -14.14 -8.02 15.49
C TYR A 199 -15.53 -7.57 15.96
N SER A 200 -15.86 -7.79 17.24
CA SER A 200 -17.07 -7.26 17.87
C SER A 200 -16.92 -5.82 18.33
N ASP A 201 -15.68 -5.32 18.41
CA ASP A 201 -15.37 -3.92 18.73
C ASP A 201 -15.46 -3.08 17.46
N THR A 202 -16.56 -2.34 17.32
CA THR A 202 -16.81 -1.47 16.17
C THR A 202 -15.95 -0.20 16.20
N ASP A 203 -15.45 0.20 17.38
CA ASP A 203 -14.74 1.47 17.56
C ASP A 203 -13.39 1.44 16.83
N ILE A 204 -12.73 0.28 16.78
CA ILE A 204 -11.48 0.09 16.04
C ILE A 204 -11.69 0.34 14.55
N LEU A 205 -12.74 -0.27 13.96
CA LEU A 205 -13.05 -0.12 12.54
C LEU A 205 -13.50 1.32 12.25
N GLU A 206 -14.37 1.88 13.08
CA GLU A 206 -14.84 3.25 12.92
C GLU A 206 -13.70 4.26 13.00
N THR A 207 -12.76 4.08 13.94
CA THR A 207 -11.57 4.91 14.07
C THR A 207 -10.70 4.84 12.82
N TYR A 208 -10.42 3.62 12.32
CA TYR A 208 -9.64 3.44 11.10
C TYR A 208 -10.31 4.09 9.89
N VAL A 209 -11.63 3.93 9.74
CA VAL A 209 -12.40 4.54 8.64
C VAL A 209 -12.37 6.07 8.74
N LYS A 210 -12.64 6.64 9.92
CA LYS A 210 -12.59 8.10 10.15
C LYS A 210 -11.22 8.68 9.84
N GLN A 211 -10.16 8.03 10.33
CA GLN A 211 -8.78 8.43 10.08
C GLN A 211 -8.42 8.35 8.59
N SER A 212 -8.80 7.26 7.92
CA SER A 212 -8.59 7.06 6.48
C SER A 212 -9.27 8.17 5.67
N LEU A 213 -10.57 8.37 5.86
CA LEU A 213 -11.36 9.36 5.12
C LEU A 213 -10.87 10.79 5.37
N THR A 214 -10.58 11.14 6.63
CA THR A 214 -10.07 12.47 6.98
C THR A 214 -8.75 12.75 6.29
N THR A 215 -7.83 11.79 6.30
CA THR A 215 -6.51 11.93 5.67
C THR A 215 -6.61 12.00 4.15
N ILE A 216 -7.41 11.13 3.53
CA ILE A 216 -7.70 11.15 2.08
C ILE A 216 -8.24 12.52 1.66
N LEU A 217 -9.26 13.02 2.35
CA LEU A 217 -9.86 14.33 2.05
C LEU A 217 -8.84 15.46 2.23
N SER A 218 -7.96 15.35 3.21
CA SER A 218 -6.92 16.33 3.48
C SER A 218 -5.85 16.37 2.39
N VAL A 219 -5.44 15.21 1.86
CA VAL A 219 -4.55 15.12 0.68
C VAL A 219 -5.21 15.75 -0.54
N VAL A 220 -6.49 15.43 -0.81
CA VAL A 220 -7.23 16.02 -1.93
C VAL A 220 -7.36 17.54 -1.80
N ARG A 221 -7.59 18.06 -0.59
CA ARG A 221 -7.59 19.51 -0.33
C ARG A 221 -6.23 20.14 -0.57
N GLY A 222 -5.16 19.52 -0.06
CA GLY A 222 -3.78 19.99 -0.27
C GLY A 222 -3.41 20.06 -1.74
N TRP A 223 -3.74 19.02 -2.50
CA TRP A 223 -3.59 19.01 -3.96
C TRP A 223 -4.37 20.14 -4.64
N ARG A 224 -5.66 20.30 -4.33
CA ARG A 224 -6.50 21.38 -4.91
C ARG A 224 -6.02 22.77 -4.55
N SER A 225 -5.45 22.99 -3.37
CA SER A 225 -4.85 24.29 -3.01
C SER A 225 -3.55 24.54 -3.75
N SER A 226 -2.72 23.52 -3.94
CA SER A 226 -1.47 23.62 -4.70
C SER A 226 -1.74 23.94 -6.18
N THR A 227 -2.74 23.31 -6.80
CA THR A 227 -3.10 23.61 -8.19
C THR A 227 -3.66 25.02 -8.36
N LYS A 228 -4.39 25.56 -7.37
CA LYS A 228 -4.83 26.96 -7.37
C LYS A 228 -3.65 27.93 -7.33
N LEU A 229 -2.63 27.63 -6.54
CA LEU A 229 -1.40 28.45 -6.48
C LEU A 229 -0.62 28.38 -7.80
N ASN A 230 -0.53 27.20 -8.41
CA ASN A 230 0.10 27.04 -9.72
C ASN A 230 -0.70 27.72 -10.85
N THR A 231 -2.03 27.67 -10.82
CA THR A 231 -2.89 28.39 -11.78
C THR A 231 -2.89 29.91 -11.57
N LEU A 232 -2.69 30.39 -10.34
CA LEU A 232 -2.40 31.81 -10.08
C LEU A 232 -1.02 32.22 -10.59
N SER A 233 -0.04 31.31 -10.64
CA SER A 233 1.25 31.58 -11.32
C SER A 233 1.13 31.58 -12.85
N PHE A 234 0.15 30.90 -13.43
CA PHE A 234 -0.11 30.92 -14.89
C PHE A 234 -0.63 32.27 -15.41
N PHE A 235 -1.19 33.13 -14.56
CA PHE A 235 -1.53 34.51 -14.93
C PHE A 235 -0.36 35.49 -14.72
N GLY A 236 0.85 35.00 -14.47
CA GLY A 236 2.01 35.80 -14.11
C GLY A 236 3.36 35.21 -14.54
N ARG A 237 3.54 35.05 -15.86
CA ARG A 237 4.77 35.21 -16.68
C ARG A 237 5.23 34.00 -17.50
N ASP A 238 5.40 34.32 -18.78
CA ASP A 238 6.29 33.82 -19.83
C ASP A 238 6.53 32.31 -19.97
N VAL A 239 6.13 31.84 -21.15
CA VAL A 239 6.34 30.51 -21.74
C VAL A 239 7.77 30.42 -22.27
N GLU A 240 8.54 29.45 -21.80
CA GLU A 240 9.63 28.75 -22.50
C GLU A 240 9.73 27.35 -21.85
N PHE A 241 9.55 26.18 -22.47
CA PHE A 241 9.22 25.71 -23.82
C PHE A 241 8.13 24.63 -23.70
#